data_AF-A0AAC9JG84-F1
#
_entry.id   AF-A0AAC9JG84-F1
#
_cell.length_a   1.000
_cell.length_b   1.000
_cell.length_c   1.000
_cell.angle_alpha   90.00
_cell.angle_beta   90.00
_cell.angle_gamma   90.00
#
_symmetry.space_group_name_H-M   'P 1'
#
loop_
_entity.id
_entity.type
_entity.pdbx_description
1 polymer ?
#
loop_
_entity_poly.entity_id
_entity_poly.type
_entity_poly.pdbx_seq_one_letter_code
_entity_poly.pdbx_strand_id
1 'polypeptide(L)' 'MSTLSKRSTVYFEPAIHNALKLRAASSDTSISELIDEAVRLLMKEDQEDLAAVRQRAKEPEISYEDLLNTLEADGKI' A
#
# COMPACT_ATOMS: atom_id res chain seq x y z
N MET A 1 6.70 17.29 -13.95
CA MET A 1 5.31 17.28 -13.45
C MET A 1 4.43 16.70 -14.53
N SER A 2 3.86 15.51 -14.32
CA SER A 2 2.93 14.91 -15.29
C SER A 2 1.66 15.76 -15.34
N THR A 3 1.31 16.27 -16.51
CA THR A 3 0.07 17.02 -16.71
C THR A 3 -1.12 16.06 -16.57
N LEU A 4 -1.86 16.13 -15.47
CA LEU A 4 -3.10 15.38 -15.27
C LEU A 4 -4.13 15.80 -16.34
N SER A 5 -4.32 14.98 -17.38
CA SER A 5 -5.13 15.33 -18.56
C SER A 5 -6.51 14.66 -18.58
N LYS A 6 -6.77 13.72 -17.65
CA LYS A 6 -8.02 12.98 -17.55
C LYS A 6 -8.73 13.34 -16.26
N ARG A 7 -10.00 13.73 -16.38
CA ARG A 7 -10.85 14.13 -15.25
C ARG A 7 -11.70 12.93 -14.82
N SER A 8 -11.71 12.69 -13.52
CA SER A 8 -12.65 11.78 -12.85
C SER A 8 -13.35 12.53 -11.72
N THR A 9 -14.56 12.09 -11.33
CA THR A 9 -15.30 12.64 -10.20
C THR A 9 -15.34 11.59 -9.10
N VAL A 10 -14.89 11.94 -7.90
CA VAL A 10 -14.83 11.05 -6.74
C VAL A 10 -15.56 11.70 -5.57
N TYR A 11 -16.36 10.93 -4.85
CA TYR A 11 -17.01 11.39 -3.62
C TYR A 11 -16.13 11.04 -2.42
N PHE A 12 -15.97 12.00 -1.52
CA PHE A 12 -15.26 11.82 -0.26
C PHE A 12 -16.21 12.08 0.90
N GLU A 13 -15.95 11.41 2.02
CA GLU A 13 -16.53 11.84 3.29
C GLU A 13 -16.10 13.29 3.59
N PRO A 14 -17.00 14.15 4.10
CA PRO A 14 -16.68 15.57 4.32
C PRO A 14 -15.45 15.80 5.22
N ALA A 15 -15.29 14.98 6.27
CA ALA A 15 -14.14 15.07 7.17
C ALA A 15 -12.82 14.74 6.46
N ILE A 16 -12.81 13.67 5.66
CA ILE A 16 -11.64 13.24 4.87
C ILE A 16 -11.29 14.28 3.81
N HIS A 17 -12.29 14.81 3.10
CA HIS A 17 -12.05 15.86 2.11
C HIS A 17 -11.42 17.12 2.73
N ASN A 18 -11.86 17.51 3.93
CA ASN A 18 -11.26 18.64 4.66
C ASN A 18 -9.81 18.35 5.07
N ALA A 19 -9.52 17.14 5.54
CA ALA A 19 -8.15 16.72 5.86
C ALA A 19 -7.26 16.73 4.60
N LEU A 20 -7.75 16.23 3.47
CA LEU A 20 -7.05 16.25 2.17
C LEU A 20 -6.78 17.69 1.70
N LYS A 21 -7.74 18.60 1.84
CA LYS A 21 -7.54 20.03 1.56
C LYS A 21 -6.40 20.63 2.38
N LEU A 22 -6.38 20.36 3.68
CA LEU A 22 -5.33 20.87 4.56
C LEU A 22 -3.96 20.31 4.18
N ARG A 23 -3.88 19.00 3.91
CA ARG A 23 -2.66 18.34 3.45
C ARG A 23 -2.15 18.96 2.15
N ALA A 24 -3.02 19.08 1.14
CA ALA A 24 -2.70 19.66 -0.16
C ALA A 24 -2.13 21.08 -0.02
N ALA A 25 -2.76 21.92 0.80
CA ALA A 25 -2.29 23.26 1.08
C ALA A 25 -0.93 23.29 1.81
N SER A 26 -0.67 22.32 2.70
CA SER A 26 0.62 22.24 3.41
C SER A 26 1.79 21.75 2.56
N SER A 27 1.50 21.01 1.47
CA SER A 27 2.51 20.43 0.58
C SER A 27 2.67 21.17 -0.73
N ASP A 28 1.98 22.31 -0.93
CA ASP A 28 1.92 23.04 -2.19
C ASP A 28 1.54 22.15 -3.40
N THR A 29 0.66 21.17 -3.17
CA THR A 29 0.16 20.25 -4.19
C THR A 29 -1.36 20.33 -4.30
N SER A 30 -1.92 19.82 -5.40
CA SER A 30 -3.37 19.68 -5.54
C SER A 30 -3.91 18.39 -4.93
N ILE A 31 -5.20 18.37 -4.59
CA ILE A 31 -5.88 17.14 -4.14
C ILE A 31 -5.84 16.07 -5.24
N SER A 32 -5.96 16.47 -6.51
CA SER A 32 -5.89 15.55 -7.64
C SER A 32 -4.53 14.87 -7.76
N GLU A 33 -3.43 15.59 -7.53
CA GLU A 33 -2.08 15.02 -7.49
C GLU A 33 -1.92 14.06 -6.32
N LEU A 34 -2.38 14.43 -5.11
CA LEU A 34 -2.33 13.53 -3.96
C LEU A 34 -3.08 12.21 -4.20
N ILE A 35 -4.24 12.28 -4.86
CA ILE A 35 -5.03 11.09 -5.19
C ILE A 35 -4.33 10.27 -6.28
N ASP A 36 -3.80 10.90 -7.34
CA ASP A 36 -3.09 10.21 -8.41
C ASP A 36 -1.87 9.46 -7.87
N GLU A 37 -1.09 10.09 -6.98
CA GLU A 37 0.05 9.47 -6.31
C GLU A 37 -0.38 8.30 -5.41
N ALA A 38 -1.43 8.49 -4.59
CA ALA A 38 -1.92 7.44 -3.71
C ALA A 38 -2.40 6.20 -4.49
N VAL A 39 -3.12 6.40 -5.61
CA VAL A 39 -3.58 5.30 -6.47
C VAL A 39 -2.40 4.59 -7.13
N ARG A 40 -1.39 5.31 -7.61
CA ARG A 40 -0.18 4.70 -8.18
C ARG A 40 0.59 3.90 -7.15
N LEU A 41 0.70 4.40 -5.92
CA LEU A 41 1.36 3.68 -4.83
C LEU A 41 0.65 2.37 -4.54
N LEU A 42 -0.69 2.40 -4.40
CA LEU A 42 -1.50 1.20 -4.19
C LEU A 42 -1.28 0.15 -5.30
N MET A 43 -1.33 0.58 -6.57
CA MET A 43 -1.09 -0.34 -7.70
C MET A 43 0.33 -0.93 -7.70
N LYS A 44 1.31 -0.17 -7.22
CA LYS A 44 2.70 -0.62 -7.13
C LYS A 44 2.86 -1.63 -5.99
N GLU A 45 2.27 -1.37 -4.83
CA GLU A 45 2.25 -2.31 -3.70
C GLU A 45 1.62 -3.64 -4.10
N ASP A 46 0.46 -3.61 -4.78
CA ASP A 46 -0.19 -4.81 -5.31
C ASP A 46 0.74 -5.60 -6.26
N GLN A 47 1.50 -4.90 -7.10
CA GLN A 47 2.46 -5.54 -8.01
C GLN A 47 3.63 -6.19 -7.26
N GLU A 48 4.13 -5.55 -6.21
CA GLU A 48 5.19 -6.06 -5.35
C GLU A 48 4.73 -7.29 -4.58
N ASP A 49 3.50 -7.29 -4.05
CA ASP A 49 2.89 -8.43 -3.38
C ASP A 49 2.75 -9.64 -4.31
N LEU A 50 2.25 -9.42 -5.53
CA LEU A 50 2.15 -10.47 -6.54
C LEU A 50 3.53 -11.04 -6.90
N ALA A 51 4.57 -10.20 -6.95
CA ALA A 51 5.93 -10.64 -7.21
C ALA A 51 6.49 -11.47 -6.04
N ALA A 52 6.26 -11.05 -4.79
CA ALA A 52 6.67 -11.77 -3.60
C ALA A 52 6.03 -13.16 -3.54
N VAL A 53 4.72 -13.26 -3.80
CA VAL A 53 4.02 -14.55 -3.87
C VAL A 53 4.63 -15.46 -4.94
N ARG A 54 4.90 -14.94 -6.14
CA ARG A 54 5.52 -15.72 -7.22
C ARG A 54 6.93 -16.18 -6.88
N GLN A 55 7.72 -15.36 -6.19
CA GLN A 55 9.07 -15.70 -5.78
C GLN A 55 9.06 -16.83 -4.73
N ARG A 56 8.12 -16.78 -3.79
CA ARG A 56 7.97 -17.77 -2.72
C ARG A 56 7.21 -19.03 -3.12
N ALA A 57 6.63 -19.08 -4.32
CA ALA A 57 5.85 -20.23 -4.79
C ALA A 57 6.63 -21.57 -4.85
N LYS A 58 7.97 -21.52 -4.80
CA LYS A 58 8.84 -22.71 -4.76
C LYS A 58 9.44 -22.99 -3.38
N GLU A 59 9.16 -22.15 -2.39
CA GLU A 59 9.61 -22.39 -1.03
C GLU A 59 8.88 -23.63 -0.47
N PRO A 60 9.58 -24.51 0.26
CA PRO A 60 8.93 -25.65 0.89
C PRO A 60 7.95 -25.18 1.96
N GLU A 61 6.80 -25.84 2.02
CA GLU A 61 5.87 -25.67 3.13
C GLU A 61 6.51 -26.22 4.42
N ILE A 62 6.34 -25.52 5.53
CA ILE A 62 6.77 -25.98 6.85
C ILE A 62 5.57 -26.47 7.64
N SER A 63 5.75 -27.55 8.41
CA SER A 63 4.70 -28.02 9.29
C SER A 63 4.53 -27.09 10.50
N TYR A 64 3.37 -27.17 11.14
CA TYR A 64 3.12 -26.40 12.36
C TYR A 64 4.07 -26.82 13.50
N GLU A 65 4.45 -28.09 13.57
CA GLU A 65 5.42 -28.60 14.55
C GLU A 65 6.81 -28.00 14.31
N ASP A 66 7.28 -27.97 13.05
CA ASP A 66 8.57 -27.36 12.70
C ASP A 66 8.60 -25.86 13.02
N LEU A 67 7.47 -25.16 12.81
CA LEU A 67 7.33 -23.76 13.19
C LEU A 67 7.45 -23.57 14.72
N LEU A 68 6.78 -24.39 15.53
CA LEU A 68 6.84 -24.31 16.99
C LEU A 68 8.26 -24.57 17.52
N ASN A 69 8.93 -25.59 16.98
CA ASN A 69 10.32 -25.90 17.34
C ASN A 69 11.26 -24.73 17.00
N THR A 70 11.01 -24.05 15.88
CA THR A 70 11.78 -22.84 15.49
C THR A 70 11.53 -21.68 16.46
N LEU A 71 10.27 -21.46 16.89
CA LEU A 71 9.92 -20.38 17.82
C LEU A 71 10.47 -20.61 19.22
N GLU A 72 10.50 -21.85 19.71
CA GLU A 72 11.14 -22.22 20.98
C GLU A 72 12.66 -21.99 20.90
N ALA A 73 13.31 -22.39 19.80
CA ALA A 73 14.73 -22.16 19.58
C ALA A 73 15.09 -20.66 19.52
N ASP A 74 14.19 -19.84 18.95
CA ASP A 74 14.33 -18.37 18.91
C ASP A 74 13.94 -17.68 20.23
N GLY A 75 13.48 -18.44 21.25
CA GLY A 75 13.09 -17.94 22.57
C GLY A 75 11.85 -17.03 22.55
N LYS A 76 10.97 -17.21 21.55
CA LYS A 76 9.74 -16.40 21.39
C LYS A 76 8.52 -17.01 22.08
N ILE A 77 8.62 -18.27 22.48
CA ILE A 77 7.66 -19.01 23.30
C ILE A 77 8.40 -19.83 24.37
#